data_AF-A0A0Q9TTA0-F1
#
_entry.id   AF-A0A0Q9TTA0-F1
#
_cell.length_a   1.000
_cell.length_b   1.000
_cell.length_c   1.000
_cell.angle_alpha   90.00
_cell.angle_beta   90.00
_cell.angle_gamma   90.00
#
_symmetry.space_group_name_H-M   'P 1'
#
loop_
_entity.id
_entity.type
_entity.pdbx_description
1 polymer ?
#
loop_
_entity_poly.entity_id
_entity_poly.type
_entity_poly.pdbx_seq_one_letter_code
_entity_poly.pdbx_strand_id
1 'polypeptide(L)'
;MVTVNPAPALGRRSLLVGALGVGAAGALGVAKAAPSNAAVTAVARPTIASCATWGAQPATGTVSMTGPPQKILVHHTASANTTDYSQSAAYSLARNIQQWHFARGWIDSGQQFTISRGGYAMEGRHRSIEGLGSGSSTVFPLGAHCTGQNSTSIGIENEGTYTTALPTTAQWNALVTLCAYLCQTYGLGPEDIYGHRDFLDTECPGDAFYAKLPQLRSEVAARLGTSNPPPAQTRTWPTLQQGNSGFRVTTAQYLLRHSGRAVTVDGAFGSGTRAVVVSFQQPEGLTADGVIGRATWEAPLAVTCSQDQTSDAVRGVQTALTAQGYAVTVDGAFGPGTVSAVKSFQTAHALDADAVVGSNTWSRLLA
;
A
#
# COMPACT_ATOMS: atom_id res chain seq x y z
N MET A 1 40.92 60.12 -28.31
CA MET A 1 41.06 58.66 -28.48
C MET A 1 40.81 58.03 -27.12
N VAL A 2 39.97 56.99 -27.10
CA VAL A 2 39.61 56.10 -25.98
C VAL A 2 38.53 56.59 -24.99
N THR A 3 37.48 55.78 -24.95
CA THR A 3 36.19 55.77 -24.25
C THR A 3 36.27 55.43 -22.76
N VAL A 4 35.33 55.90 -21.93
CA VAL A 4 34.62 55.09 -20.90
C VAL A 4 33.24 55.70 -20.59
N ASN A 5 32.18 54.87 -20.64
CA ASN A 5 30.84 55.13 -20.08
C ASN A 5 30.75 54.54 -18.67
N PRO A 6 29.95 55.14 -17.76
CA PRO A 6 29.15 54.32 -16.85
C PRO A 6 27.68 54.74 -16.80
N ALA A 7 26.82 53.72 -16.63
CA ALA A 7 25.37 53.79 -16.49
C ALA A 7 24.92 54.33 -15.10
N PRO A 8 23.69 54.85 -14.96
CA PRO A 8 23.17 55.37 -13.70
C PRO A 8 22.41 54.32 -12.88
N ALA A 9 22.47 54.47 -11.55
CA ALA A 9 21.61 53.79 -10.57
C ALA A 9 20.59 54.79 -9.99
N LEU A 10 19.31 54.44 -10.04
CA LEU A 10 18.20 55.05 -9.29
C LEU A 10 17.23 53.89 -8.92
N GLY A 11 16.59 53.83 -7.76
CA GLY A 11 16.46 54.81 -6.69
C GLY A 11 15.87 54.19 -5.42
N ARG A 12 15.75 55.02 -4.39
CA ARG A 12 15.23 54.69 -3.06
C ARG A 12 14.24 55.78 -2.66
N ARG A 13 13.17 55.35 -1.99
CA ARG A 13 12.23 56.10 -1.11
C ARG A 13 10.99 56.71 -1.76
N SER A 14 9.85 56.13 -1.40
CA SER A 14 8.61 56.87 -1.18
C SER A 14 8.24 56.75 0.30
N LEU A 15 8.03 57.90 0.94
CA LEU A 15 7.39 58.06 2.24
C LEU A 15 5.88 57.82 2.13
N LEU A 16 5.27 57.32 3.20
CA LEU A 16 3.94 57.77 3.60
C LEU A 16 3.84 57.80 5.13
N VAL A 17 3.39 58.96 5.60
CA VAL A 17 3.09 59.35 6.99
C VAL A 17 1.62 59.05 7.24
N GLY A 18 1.26 58.60 8.46
CA GLY A 18 -0.14 58.46 8.87
C GLY A 18 -0.31 58.05 10.34
N ALA A 19 -0.69 59.04 11.15
CA ALA A 19 -0.83 59.13 12.61
C ALA A 19 -1.53 58.00 13.39
N LEU A 20 -1.15 57.93 14.68
CA LEU A 20 -1.78 57.19 15.78
C LEU A 20 -3.22 57.65 16.08
N GLY A 21 -4.07 56.68 16.44
CA GLY A 21 -5.34 56.86 17.15
C GLY A 21 -5.46 55.83 18.28
N VAL A 22 -5.83 56.30 19.47
CA VAL A 22 -5.81 55.61 20.77
C VAL A 22 -7.04 54.70 20.98
N GLY A 23 -6.82 53.52 21.58
CA GLY A 23 -7.75 52.95 22.58
C GLY A 23 -8.58 51.73 22.19
N ALA A 24 -8.11 50.53 22.56
CA ALA A 24 -8.95 49.44 23.09
C ALA A 24 -8.06 48.34 23.71
N ALA A 25 -8.24 48.10 25.00
CA ALA A 25 -7.71 46.91 25.68
C ALA A 25 -8.50 45.67 25.24
N GLY A 26 -7.81 44.56 24.95
CA GLY A 26 -8.49 43.28 24.72
C GLY A 26 -7.60 42.22 24.07
N ALA A 27 -7.14 41.28 24.89
CA ALA A 27 -6.58 39.97 24.54
C ALA A 27 -5.38 39.95 23.57
N LEU A 28 -4.17 39.79 24.14
CA LEU A 28 -3.07 39.09 23.45
C LEU A 28 -3.50 37.65 23.20
N GLY A 29 -4.20 37.43 22.08
CA GLY A 29 -4.40 36.10 21.52
C GLY A 29 -3.03 35.55 21.18
N VAL A 30 -2.56 34.58 21.96
CA VAL A 30 -1.46 33.72 21.54
C VAL A 30 -2.01 32.95 20.34
N ALA A 31 -1.76 33.46 19.13
CA ALA A 31 -2.05 32.71 17.92
C ALA A 31 -1.21 31.43 18.03
N LYS A 32 -1.87 30.31 18.36
CA LYS A 32 -1.27 28.99 18.25
C LYS A 32 -0.90 28.88 16.78
N ALA A 33 0.40 29.00 16.48
CA ALA A 33 0.88 28.74 15.13
C ALA A 33 0.30 27.39 14.72
N ALA A 34 -0.46 27.38 13.61
CA ALA A 34 -0.83 26.13 12.98
C ALA A 34 0.45 25.30 12.85
N PRO A 35 0.44 24.00 13.19
CA PRO A 35 1.63 23.18 12.98
C PRO A 35 2.04 23.39 11.53
N SER A 36 3.23 23.94 11.32
CA SER A 36 3.82 23.93 10.00
C SER A 36 3.83 22.46 9.59
N ASN A 37 3.15 22.11 8.50
CA ASN A 37 3.38 20.83 7.84
C ASN A 37 4.85 20.82 7.46
N ALA A 38 5.71 20.33 8.36
CA ALA A 38 7.08 19.99 8.03
C ALA A 38 6.93 19.05 6.84
N ALA A 39 7.45 19.46 5.68
CA ALA A 39 7.40 18.64 4.49
C ALA A 39 8.03 17.30 4.86
N VAL A 40 7.20 16.26 4.92
CA VAL A 40 7.66 14.90 5.14
C VAL A 40 8.69 14.66 4.04
N THR A 41 9.94 14.40 4.43
CA THR A 41 11.00 14.19 3.45
C THR A 41 10.68 12.92 2.69
N ALA A 42 10.48 13.04 1.37
CA ALA A 42 10.16 11.90 0.53
C ALA A 42 11.22 10.81 0.70
N VAL A 43 10.78 9.55 0.85
CA VAL A 43 11.64 8.38 0.86
C VAL A 43 12.35 8.30 -0.48
N ALA A 44 13.67 8.40 -0.46
CA ALA A 44 14.50 8.29 -1.66
C ALA A 44 14.37 6.88 -2.27
N ARG A 45 14.37 6.81 -3.60
CA ARG A 45 14.38 5.52 -4.33
C ARG A 45 15.64 4.74 -3.95
N PRO A 46 15.52 3.50 -3.44
CA PRO A 46 16.69 2.68 -3.18
C PRO A 46 17.36 2.28 -4.50
N THR A 47 18.65 1.97 -4.43
CA THR A 47 19.35 1.31 -5.53
C THR A 47 18.72 -0.07 -5.76
N ILE A 48 18.17 -0.29 -6.95
CA ILE A 48 17.63 -1.57 -7.39
C ILE A 48 18.36 -1.97 -8.66
N ALA A 49 19.09 -3.09 -8.64
CA ALA A 49 19.72 -3.63 -9.83
C ALA A 49 18.63 -4.13 -10.79
N SER A 50 18.59 -3.61 -12.02
CA SER A 50 17.59 -4.04 -13.01
C SER A 50 17.87 -5.45 -13.53
N CYS A 51 16.87 -6.06 -14.17
CA CYS A 51 17.04 -7.31 -14.91
C CYS A 51 18.27 -7.27 -15.82
N ALA A 52 18.48 -6.16 -16.54
CA ALA A 52 19.65 -5.99 -17.38
C ALA A 52 20.96 -5.92 -16.56
N THR A 53 20.96 -5.25 -15.40
CA THR A 53 22.16 -5.09 -14.57
C THR A 53 22.64 -6.41 -13.97
N TRP A 54 21.74 -7.27 -13.47
CA TRP A 54 22.15 -8.56 -12.91
C TRP A 54 22.25 -9.69 -13.95
N GLY A 55 21.93 -9.42 -15.21
CA GLY A 55 22.09 -10.36 -16.33
C GLY A 55 20.94 -11.38 -16.42
N ALA A 56 19.71 -10.90 -16.30
CA ALA A 56 18.51 -11.69 -16.56
C ALA A 56 18.48 -12.21 -17.99
N GLN A 57 17.98 -13.42 -18.15
CA GLN A 57 17.50 -13.87 -19.44
C GLN A 57 16.20 -13.11 -19.78
N PRO A 58 15.92 -12.83 -21.07
CA PRO A 58 14.65 -12.21 -21.46
C PRO A 58 13.45 -13.02 -20.96
N ALA A 59 12.38 -12.33 -20.54
CA ALA A 59 11.11 -13.00 -20.25
C ALA A 59 10.62 -13.77 -21.50
N THR A 60 10.11 -14.98 -21.31
CA THR A 60 9.66 -15.84 -22.42
C THR A 60 8.24 -15.51 -22.90
N GLY A 61 7.59 -14.53 -22.27
CA GLY A 61 6.29 -14.01 -22.64
C GLY A 61 6.11 -12.57 -22.14
N THR A 62 4.99 -11.96 -22.50
CA THR A 62 4.66 -10.59 -22.10
C THR A 62 4.38 -10.50 -20.60
N VAL A 63 5.15 -9.67 -19.90
CA VAL A 63 4.81 -9.26 -18.53
C VAL A 63 3.80 -8.13 -18.58
N SER A 64 2.52 -8.44 -18.30
CA SER A 64 1.43 -7.46 -18.26
C SER A 64 1.53 -6.53 -17.06
N MET A 65 1.09 -5.29 -17.22
CA MET A 65 0.88 -4.35 -16.11
C MET A 65 -0.59 -4.39 -15.69
N THR A 66 -0.86 -4.31 -14.40
CA THR A 66 -2.20 -4.23 -13.82
C THR A 66 -2.32 -2.98 -12.96
N GLY A 67 -3.55 -2.65 -12.50
CA GLY A 67 -3.87 -1.49 -11.66
C GLY A 67 -3.04 -1.41 -10.37
N PRO A 68 -3.26 -0.42 -9.48
CA PRO A 68 -2.33 -0.18 -8.38
C PRO A 68 -2.29 -1.40 -7.45
N PRO A 69 -1.12 -1.76 -6.92
CA PRO A 69 -1.05 -2.78 -5.89
C PRO A 69 -1.80 -2.27 -4.65
N GLN A 70 -2.32 -3.18 -3.86
CA GLN A 70 -3.02 -2.91 -2.60
C GLN A 70 -2.21 -3.37 -1.39
N LYS A 71 -1.18 -4.20 -1.60
CA LYS A 71 -0.39 -4.79 -0.53
C LYS A 71 1.02 -5.19 -0.97
N ILE A 72 1.89 -5.38 0.01
CA ILE A 72 3.23 -5.96 -0.16
C ILE A 72 3.26 -7.31 0.55
N LEU A 73 3.71 -8.36 -0.13
CA LEU A 73 3.92 -9.68 0.46
C LEU A 73 5.42 -9.95 0.62
N VAL A 74 5.83 -10.18 1.87
CA VAL A 74 7.17 -10.58 2.24
C VAL A 74 7.28 -12.10 2.12
N HIS A 75 8.24 -12.54 1.31
CA HIS A 75 8.59 -13.94 1.10
C HIS A 75 10.00 -14.22 1.57
N HIS A 76 10.29 -15.51 1.79
CA HIS A 76 11.65 -16.02 1.82
C HIS A 76 11.89 -16.93 0.61
N THR A 77 13.13 -17.03 0.15
CA THR A 77 13.43 -17.89 -1.01
C THR A 77 13.45 -19.38 -0.66
N ALA A 78 13.41 -19.72 0.63
CA ALA A 78 13.65 -21.06 1.17
C ALA A 78 15.02 -21.65 0.72
N SER A 79 15.98 -20.79 0.38
CA SER A 79 17.35 -21.18 0.07
C SER A 79 18.19 -21.26 1.34
N ALA A 80 19.39 -21.86 1.24
CA ALA A 80 20.36 -21.83 2.32
C ALA A 80 20.72 -20.39 2.73
N ASN A 81 20.92 -20.18 4.03
CA ASN A 81 21.37 -18.90 4.57
C ASN A 81 22.88 -18.71 4.34
N THR A 82 23.25 -18.28 3.13
CA THR A 82 24.66 -18.04 2.76
C THR A 82 25.32 -16.95 3.63
N THR A 83 26.65 -17.04 3.76
CA THR A 83 27.51 -16.00 4.33
C THR A 83 28.29 -15.23 3.26
N ASP A 84 28.14 -15.58 1.98
CA ASP A 84 28.65 -14.77 0.88
C ASP A 84 27.68 -13.60 0.63
N TYR A 85 28.04 -12.44 1.15
CA TYR A 85 27.25 -11.22 1.06
C TYR A 85 27.63 -10.35 -0.15
N SER A 86 28.36 -10.89 -1.13
CA SER A 86 28.80 -10.13 -2.30
C SER A 86 27.66 -9.82 -3.27
N GLN A 87 27.83 -8.75 -4.05
CA GLN A 87 26.94 -8.42 -5.15
C GLN A 87 26.88 -9.54 -6.21
N SER A 88 28.01 -10.21 -6.47
CA SER A 88 28.08 -11.36 -7.38
C SER A 88 27.22 -12.53 -6.91
N ALA A 89 27.18 -12.81 -5.60
CA ALA A 89 26.32 -13.82 -5.03
C ALA A 89 24.85 -13.42 -5.16
N ALA A 90 24.51 -12.16 -4.87
CA ALA A 90 23.16 -11.63 -5.06
C ALA A 90 22.66 -11.80 -6.49
N TYR A 91 23.48 -11.45 -7.49
CA TYR A 91 23.09 -11.60 -8.89
C TYR A 91 23.01 -13.06 -9.33
N SER A 92 23.82 -13.93 -8.74
CA SER A 92 23.73 -15.38 -8.98
C SER A 92 22.45 -15.96 -8.40
N LEU A 93 22.04 -15.52 -7.21
CA LEU A 93 20.73 -15.84 -6.65
C LEU A 93 19.60 -15.43 -7.58
N ALA A 94 19.58 -14.17 -8.06
CA ALA A 94 18.52 -13.68 -8.95
C ALA A 94 18.40 -14.53 -10.23
N ARG A 95 19.54 -14.86 -10.86
CA ARG A 95 19.58 -15.78 -12.02
C ARG A 95 19.06 -17.18 -11.67
N ASN A 96 19.46 -17.73 -10.53
CA ASN A 96 19.02 -19.06 -10.10
C ASN A 96 17.50 -19.10 -9.86
N ILE A 97 16.93 -18.06 -9.23
CA ILE A 97 15.49 -17.94 -9.02
C ILE A 97 14.78 -17.86 -10.38
N GLN A 98 15.26 -17.04 -11.32
CA GLN A 98 14.66 -16.92 -12.65
C GLN A 98 14.67 -18.26 -13.40
N GLN A 99 15.83 -18.96 -13.41
CA GLN A 99 15.96 -20.27 -14.06
C GLN A 99 15.06 -21.32 -13.43
N TRP A 100 14.93 -21.32 -12.10
CA TRP A 100 14.03 -22.24 -11.38
C TRP A 100 12.57 -22.03 -11.77
N HIS A 101 12.16 -20.78 -12.00
CA HIS A 101 10.82 -20.43 -12.49
C HIS A 101 10.63 -20.80 -13.97
N PHE A 102 11.61 -20.55 -14.83
CA PHE A 102 11.57 -21.01 -16.24
C PHE A 102 11.43 -22.52 -16.37
N ALA A 103 12.14 -23.29 -15.54
CA ALA A 103 12.02 -24.74 -15.50
C ALA A 103 10.61 -25.23 -15.10
N ARG A 104 9.77 -24.34 -14.56
CA ARG A 104 8.36 -24.58 -14.21
C ARG A 104 7.37 -23.97 -15.20
N GLY A 105 7.86 -23.51 -16.35
CA GLY A 105 7.05 -22.92 -17.41
C GLY A 105 6.59 -21.50 -17.11
N TRP A 106 7.16 -20.82 -16.11
CA TRP A 106 6.84 -19.43 -15.85
C TRP A 106 7.54 -18.55 -16.88
N ILE A 107 6.92 -17.42 -17.22
CA ILE A 107 7.48 -16.49 -18.21
C ILE A 107 8.65 -15.67 -17.68
N ASP A 108 8.82 -15.63 -16.35
CA ASP A 108 9.83 -14.88 -15.60
C ASP A 108 9.77 -15.25 -14.10
N SER A 109 10.63 -14.65 -13.27
CA SER A 109 10.52 -14.75 -11.80
C SER A 109 9.14 -14.30 -11.31
N GLY A 110 8.53 -15.00 -10.36
CA GLY A 110 7.16 -14.68 -9.92
C GLY A 110 7.03 -13.39 -9.11
N GLN A 111 8.05 -13.05 -8.35
CA GLN A 111 8.11 -11.86 -7.50
C GLN A 111 8.66 -10.66 -8.25
N GLN A 112 8.21 -9.47 -7.89
CA GLN A 112 8.66 -8.22 -8.49
C GLN A 112 10.06 -7.83 -8.00
N PHE A 113 10.39 -8.09 -6.73
CA PHE A 113 11.69 -7.73 -6.17
C PHE A 113 12.31 -8.88 -5.39
N THR A 114 13.65 -8.91 -5.35
CA THR A 114 14.44 -9.85 -4.55
C THR A 114 15.48 -9.09 -3.74
N ILE A 115 15.71 -9.46 -2.48
CA ILE A 115 16.73 -8.89 -1.61
C ILE A 115 17.65 -9.99 -1.10
N SER A 116 18.92 -9.90 -1.47
CA SER A 116 19.96 -10.81 -0.99
C SER A 116 20.27 -10.62 0.50
N ARG A 117 20.92 -11.60 1.12
CA ARG A 117 21.44 -11.52 2.48
C ARG A 117 22.52 -10.43 2.64
N GLY A 118 23.13 -9.98 1.55
CA GLY A 118 24.04 -8.82 1.53
C GLY A 118 23.32 -7.46 1.47
N GLY A 119 21.99 -7.42 1.34
CA GLY A 119 21.23 -6.17 1.26
C GLY A 119 21.12 -5.57 -0.16
N TYR A 120 21.53 -6.30 -1.20
CA TYR A 120 21.29 -5.87 -2.58
C TYR A 120 19.84 -6.13 -2.98
N ALA A 121 19.11 -5.08 -3.30
CA ALA A 121 17.78 -5.16 -3.91
C ALA A 121 17.90 -5.29 -5.44
N MET A 122 17.11 -6.20 -6.01
CA MET A 122 17.14 -6.55 -7.43
C MET A 122 15.71 -6.59 -7.97
N GLU A 123 15.54 -6.14 -9.21
CA GLU A 123 14.34 -6.38 -10.01
C GLU A 123 14.23 -7.89 -10.27
N GLY A 124 13.23 -8.55 -9.70
CA GLY A 124 13.02 -9.99 -9.87
C GLY A 124 12.31 -10.31 -11.17
N ARG A 125 11.18 -9.63 -11.41
CA ARG A 125 10.34 -9.75 -12.60
C ARG A 125 10.53 -8.51 -13.47
N HIS A 126 10.69 -8.71 -14.77
CA HIS A 126 10.83 -7.63 -15.74
C HIS A 126 9.69 -6.61 -15.60
N ARG A 127 10.02 -5.35 -15.85
CA ARG A 127 9.10 -4.19 -15.75
C ARG A 127 8.72 -3.80 -14.32
N SER A 128 9.32 -4.41 -13.28
CA SER A 128 9.07 -3.96 -11.90
C SER A 128 9.68 -2.59 -11.66
N ILE A 129 10.84 -2.29 -12.25
CA ILE A 129 11.44 -0.95 -12.20
C ILE A 129 10.61 0.08 -12.98
N GLU A 130 10.03 -0.33 -14.12
CA GLU A 130 9.11 0.49 -14.92
C GLU A 130 7.85 0.83 -14.11
N GLY A 131 7.27 -0.16 -13.43
CA GLY A 131 6.07 0.01 -12.59
C GLY A 131 6.25 0.97 -11.43
N LEU A 132 7.48 1.31 -11.02
CA LEU A 132 7.73 2.33 -10.00
C LEU A 132 7.54 3.76 -10.52
N GLY A 133 7.55 3.97 -11.84
CA GLY A 133 7.49 5.30 -12.45
C GLY A 133 8.58 6.24 -11.90
N SER A 134 8.20 7.48 -11.62
CA SER A 134 9.03 8.48 -10.93
C SER A 134 8.90 8.43 -9.39
N GLY A 135 8.37 7.34 -8.83
CA GLY A 135 8.02 7.24 -7.40
C GLY A 135 6.58 7.63 -7.10
N SER A 136 5.71 7.62 -8.12
CA SER A 136 4.26 7.70 -8.04
C SER A 136 3.70 6.90 -9.22
N SER A 137 2.95 5.84 -8.94
CA SER A 137 2.44 4.95 -9.99
C SER A 137 1.11 4.35 -9.61
N THR A 138 0.25 4.15 -10.61
CA THR A 138 -1.04 3.46 -10.50
C THR A 138 -1.03 2.09 -11.17
N VAL A 139 0.15 1.60 -11.59
CA VAL A 139 0.30 0.29 -12.23
C VAL A 139 1.54 -0.45 -11.75
N PHE A 140 1.50 -1.77 -11.73
CA PHE A 140 2.64 -2.63 -11.42
C PHE A 140 2.60 -3.91 -12.28
N PRO A 141 3.72 -4.63 -12.47
CA PRO A 141 3.71 -5.86 -13.25
C PRO A 141 2.97 -6.96 -12.50
N LEU A 142 2.05 -7.64 -13.20
CA LEU A 142 1.33 -8.80 -12.70
C LEU A 142 2.31 -9.87 -12.24
N GLY A 143 2.22 -10.27 -10.97
CA GLY A 143 3.08 -11.27 -10.36
C GLY A 143 2.68 -12.72 -10.65
N ALA A 144 3.44 -13.66 -10.09
CA ALA A 144 3.10 -15.08 -10.00
C ALA A 144 3.51 -15.70 -8.64
N HIS A 145 3.74 -14.86 -7.63
CA HIS A 145 4.37 -15.22 -6.36
C HIS A 145 3.40 -15.69 -5.26
N CYS A 146 2.09 -15.40 -5.39
CA CYS A 146 1.08 -15.81 -4.42
C CYS A 146 -0.26 -15.97 -5.14
N THR A 147 -0.70 -17.22 -5.31
CA THR A 147 -1.99 -17.54 -5.94
C THR A 147 -3.10 -16.69 -5.34
N GLY A 148 -3.89 -16.04 -6.21
CA GLY A 148 -4.99 -15.21 -5.78
C GLY A 148 -4.65 -13.79 -5.33
N GLN A 149 -3.36 -13.47 -5.11
CA GLN A 149 -2.92 -12.13 -4.71
C GLN A 149 -2.16 -11.42 -5.85
N ASN A 150 -1.72 -12.16 -6.87
CA ASN A 150 -0.81 -11.69 -7.92
C ASN A 150 -1.20 -10.37 -8.62
N SER A 151 -2.50 -10.11 -8.79
CA SER A 151 -3.03 -8.90 -9.45
C SER A 151 -3.19 -7.70 -8.52
N THR A 152 -2.99 -7.89 -7.21
CA THR A 152 -3.18 -6.86 -6.17
C THR A 152 -1.99 -6.73 -5.22
N SER A 153 -0.92 -7.51 -5.39
CA SER A 153 0.23 -7.50 -4.47
C SER A 153 1.58 -7.43 -5.15
N ILE A 154 2.51 -6.72 -4.51
CA ILE A 154 3.95 -6.77 -4.82
C ILE A 154 4.62 -7.82 -3.93
N GLY A 155 5.25 -8.82 -4.54
CA GLY A 155 6.09 -9.81 -3.86
C GLY A 155 7.54 -9.36 -3.72
N ILE A 156 8.08 -9.49 -2.51
CA ILE A 156 9.51 -9.29 -2.21
C ILE A 156 10.09 -10.59 -1.67
N GLU A 157 10.95 -11.24 -2.46
CA GLU A 157 11.69 -12.43 -2.03
C GLU A 157 12.93 -12.05 -1.23
N ASN A 158 13.04 -12.54 0.00
CA ASN A 158 14.22 -12.32 0.83
C ASN A 158 15.04 -13.60 0.84
N GLU A 159 16.26 -13.55 0.29
CA GLU A 159 17.18 -14.68 0.25
C GLU A 159 17.33 -15.34 1.62
N GLY A 160 17.09 -16.64 1.70
CA GLY A 160 17.32 -17.45 2.89
C GLY A 160 16.10 -18.26 3.32
N THR A 161 16.25 -18.94 4.45
CA THR A 161 15.22 -19.70 5.15
C THR A 161 15.16 -19.22 6.61
N TYR A 162 13.99 -18.75 7.04
CA TYR A 162 13.83 -17.98 8.28
C TYR A 162 12.79 -18.58 9.23
N THR A 163 12.80 -19.91 9.30
CA THR A 163 11.97 -20.67 10.24
C THR A 163 12.45 -20.42 11.66
N THR A 164 13.76 -20.53 11.90
CA THR A 164 14.41 -20.24 13.18
C THR A 164 15.45 -19.12 13.10
N ALA A 165 16.10 -18.96 11.94
CA ALA A 165 17.10 -17.91 11.74
C ALA A 165 16.46 -16.55 11.49
N LEU A 166 17.22 -15.47 11.71
CA LEU A 166 16.83 -14.10 11.37
C LEU A 166 17.55 -13.60 10.09
N PRO A 167 16.93 -12.69 9.33
CA PRO A 167 17.60 -12.00 8.23
C PRO A 167 18.80 -11.20 8.76
N THR A 168 19.81 -11.00 7.90
CA THR A 168 20.94 -10.14 8.25
C THR A 168 20.48 -8.69 8.43
N THR A 169 21.24 -7.89 9.17
CA THR A 169 20.97 -6.45 9.30
C THR A 169 20.95 -5.75 7.93
N ALA A 170 21.84 -6.12 7.01
CA ALA A 170 21.89 -5.53 5.67
C ALA A 170 20.63 -5.83 4.86
N GLN A 171 20.18 -7.09 4.86
CA GLN A 171 18.95 -7.50 4.20
C GLN A 171 17.72 -6.85 4.82
N TRP A 172 17.64 -6.82 6.15
CA TRP A 172 16.54 -6.18 6.88
C TRP A 172 16.45 -4.69 6.55
N ASN A 173 17.57 -3.97 6.59
CA ASN A 173 17.60 -2.54 6.26
C ASN A 173 17.19 -2.27 4.81
N ALA A 174 17.61 -3.14 3.87
CA ALA A 174 17.20 -3.05 2.48
C ALA A 174 15.69 -3.31 2.32
N LEU A 175 15.14 -4.29 3.02
CA LEU A 175 13.70 -4.58 3.04
C LEU A 175 12.89 -3.40 3.56
N VAL A 176 13.26 -2.84 4.72
CA VAL A 176 12.59 -1.66 5.30
C VAL A 176 12.63 -0.49 4.32
N THR A 177 13.79 -0.24 3.69
CA THR A 177 13.94 0.85 2.70
C THR A 177 13.04 0.63 1.49
N LEU A 178 13.05 -0.59 0.93
CA LEU A 178 12.24 -0.92 -0.24
C LEU A 178 10.75 -0.84 0.07
N CYS A 179 10.29 -1.43 1.18
CA CYS A 179 8.90 -1.35 1.61
C CYS A 179 8.43 0.09 1.79
N ALA A 180 9.21 0.95 2.46
CA ALA A 180 8.86 2.35 2.63
C ALA A 180 8.76 3.09 1.29
N TYR A 181 9.69 2.85 0.36
CA TYR A 181 9.63 3.46 -0.97
C TYR A 181 8.42 2.97 -1.78
N LEU A 182 8.08 1.68 -1.71
CA LEU A 182 6.90 1.11 -2.36
C LEU A 182 5.61 1.67 -1.77
N CYS A 183 5.53 1.80 -0.43
CA CYS A 183 4.38 2.42 0.24
C CYS A 183 4.15 3.84 -0.26
N GLN A 184 5.20 4.66 -0.29
CA GLN A 184 5.12 6.00 -0.87
C GLN A 184 4.72 5.98 -2.36
N THR A 185 5.30 5.08 -3.16
CA THR A 185 5.10 5.03 -4.61
C THR A 185 3.66 4.70 -5.00
N TYR A 186 3.02 3.82 -4.24
CA TYR A 186 1.69 3.29 -4.54
C TYR A 186 0.59 3.78 -3.60
N GLY A 187 0.91 4.64 -2.63
CA GLY A 187 -0.04 5.11 -1.63
C GLY A 187 -0.50 4.01 -0.67
N LEU A 188 0.38 3.07 -0.32
CA LEU A 188 0.10 2.03 0.68
C LEU A 188 0.51 2.50 2.07
N GLY A 189 -0.14 1.95 3.09
CA GLY A 189 0.30 2.10 4.47
C GLY A 189 1.26 0.98 4.91
N PRO A 190 2.07 1.18 5.95
CA PRO A 190 2.86 0.10 6.56
C PRO A 190 2.01 -1.11 6.93
N GLU A 191 0.75 -0.90 7.28
CA GLU A 191 -0.22 -1.93 7.62
C GLU A 191 -0.59 -2.85 6.44
N ASP A 192 -0.29 -2.46 5.21
CA ASP A 192 -0.55 -3.24 3.99
C ASP A 192 0.65 -4.15 3.64
N ILE A 193 1.63 -4.27 4.54
CA ILE A 193 2.72 -5.24 4.46
C ILE A 193 2.28 -6.52 5.17
N TYR A 194 2.35 -7.66 4.49
CA TYR A 194 1.96 -8.97 4.99
C TYR A 194 3.04 -10.01 4.71
N GLY A 195 2.95 -11.18 5.33
CA GLY A 195 3.72 -12.35 4.94
C GLY A 195 2.94 -13.22 3.96
N HIS A 196 3.62 -14.07 3.19
CA HIS A 196 2.95 -15.04 2.30
C HIS A 196 1.90 -15.89 3.05
N ARG A 197 2.23 -16.35 4.26
CA ARG A 197 1.35 -17.11 5.16
C ARG A 197 0.03 -16.42 5.52
N ASP A 198 -0.08 -15.09 5.37
CA ASP A 198 -1.35 -14.40 5.64
C ASP A 198 -2.45 -14.77 4.61
N PHE A 199 -2.08 -15.35 3.46
CA PHE A 199 -3.00 -15.62 2.35
C PHE A 199 -3.02 -17.07 1.87
N LEU A 200 -1.95 -17.85 2.11
CA LEU A 200 -1.88 -19.27 1.76
C LEU A 200 -1.40 -20.11 2.93
N ASP A 201 -1.75 -21.39 2.95
CA ASP A 201 -1.18 -22.38 3.87
C ASP A 201 0.26 -22.71 3.45
N THR A 202 1.21 -21.96 4.01
CA THR A 202 2.64 -22.04 3.66
C THR A 202 3.52 -21.71 4.86
N GLU A 203 4.70 -22.32 4.90
CA GLU A 203 5.72 -21.98 5.89
C GLU A 203 6.33 -20.59 5.62
N CYS A 204 6.28 -20.08 4.38
CA CYS A 204 6.86 -18.79 3.98
C CYS A 204 6.18 -17.60 4.68
N PRO A 205 6.91 -16.61 5.25
CA PRO A 205 8.36 -16.36 5.14
C PRO A 205 9.21 -17.03 6.24
N GLY A 206 8.68 -18.03 6.94
CA GLY A 206 9.28 -18.68 8.10
C GLY A 206 8.86 -18.02 9.42
N ASP A 207 8.78 -18.79 10.50
CA ASP A 207 8.24 -18.32 11.79
C ASP A 207 9.00 -17.12 12.35
N ALA A 208 10.33 -17.16 12.33
CA ALA A 208 11.17 -16.10 12.87
C ALA A 208 11.05 -14.79 12.06
N PHE A 209 10.90 -14.87 10.73
CA PHE A 209 10.65 -13.68 9.90
C PHE A 209 9.23 -13.15 10.06
N TYR A 210 8.25 -14.05 10.05
CA TYR A 210 6.84 -13.70 10.19
C TYR A 210 6.57 -12.96 11.51
N ALA A 211 7.20 -13.42 12.61
CA ALA A 211 7.16 -12.75 13.91
C ALA A 211 7.74 -11.32 13.90
N LYS A 212 8.59 -10.98 12.91
CA LYS A 212 9.15 -9.64 12.75
C LYS A 212 8.30 -8.69 11.91
N LEU A 213 7.23 -9.14 11.27
CA LEU A 213 6.38 -8.24 10.48
C LEU A 213 5.89 -7.01 11.26
N PRO A 214 5.49 -7.08 12.54
CA PRO A 214 5.17 -5.88 13.33
C PRO A 214 6.33 -4.88 13.42
N GLN A 215 7.57 -5.37 13.60
CA GLN A 215 8.77 -4.51 13.61
C GLN A 215 8.99 -3.87 12.23
N LEU A 216 8.86 -4.63 11.14
CA LEU A 216 8.99 -4.11 9.78
C LEU A 216 8.00 -2.96 9.53
N ARG A 217 6.73 -3.13 9.89
CA ARG A 217 5.70 -2.09 9.74
C ARG A 217 6.04 -0.84 10.54
N SER A 218 6.51 -1.00 11.78
CA SER A 218 6.89 0.14 12.62
C SER A 218 8.08 0.92 12.06
N GLU A 219 9.11 0.22 11.56
CA GLU A 219 10.28 0.87 10.96
C GLU A 219 9.95 1.52 9.61
N VAL A 220 9.03 0.94 8.83
CA VAL A 220 8.50 1.56 7.61
C VAL A 220 7.70 2.83 7.94
N ALA A 221 6.83 2.79 8.95
CA ALA A 221 6.09 3.96 9.42
C ALA A 221 7.04 5.10 9.84
N ALA A 222 8.09 4.77 10.59
CA ALA A 222 9.11 5.72 10.99
C ALA A 222 9.81 6.38 9.78
N ARG A 223 10.03 5.65 8.69
CA ARG A 223 10.59 6.21 7.45
C ARG A 223 9.61 7.04 6.65
N LEU A 224 8.32 6.74 6.72
CA LEU A 224 7.27 7.52 6.08
C LEU A 224 6.86 8.76 6.89
N GLY A 225 7.35 8.88 8.13
CA GLY A 225 6.92 9.95 9.04
C GLY A 225 5.45 9.85 9.44
N THR A 226 4.85 8.66 9.34
CA THR A 226 3.46 8.40 9.72
C THR A 226 3.38 7.87 11.15
N SER A 227 2.22 8.04 11.79
CA SER A 227 2.03 7.52 13.15
C SER A 227 1.78 6.00 13.10
N ASN A 228 2.38 5.28 14.05
CA ASN A 228 2.53 3.83 14.07
C ASN A 228 1.17 3.10 13.90
N PRO A 229 0.87 2.43 12.76
CA PRO A 229 -0.42 1.79 12.60
C PRO A 229 -0.48 0.50 13.44
N PRO A 230 -1.67 0.14 13.99
CA PRO A 230 -1.88 -1.14 14.64
C PRO A 230 -1.46 -2.31 13.71
N PRO A 231 -0.92 -3.43 14.22
CA PRO A 231 -0.56 -4.57 13.37
C PRO A 231 -1.76 -5.05 12.56
N ALA A 232 -1.56 -5.44 11.30
CA ALA A 232 -2.60 -6.06 10.46
C ALA A 232 -3.34 -7.23 11.16
N GLN A 233 -2.65 -7.94 12.06
CA GLN A 233 -3.20 -9.03 12.89
C GLN A 233 -4.18 -8.58 13.99
N THR A 234 -4.32 -7.28 14.24
CA THR A 234 -5.27 -6.71 15.23
C THR A 234 -6.54 -6.17 14.60
N ARG A 235 -6.65 -6.17 13.25
CA ARG A 235 -7.87 -5.72 12.58
C ARG A 235 -8.99 -6.71 12.83
N THR A 236 -10.05 -6.21 13.47
CA THR A 236 -11.28 -6.97 13.63
C THR A 236 -12.13 -6.74 12.40
N TRP A 237 -12.36 -7.80 11.62
CA TRP A 237 -13.25 -7.77 10.48
C TRP A 237 -14.55 -8.50 10.80
N PRO A 238 -15.73 -7.97 10.41
CA PRO A 238 -16.96 -8.71 10.57
C PRO A 238 -16.95 -9.95 9.68
N THR A 239 -17.48 -11.05 10.18
CA THR A 239 -17.79 -12.22 9.34
C THR A 239 -19.20 -12.05 8.80
N LEU A 240 -19.33 -11.98 7.47
CA LEU A 240 -20.63 -11.91 6.80
C LEU A 240 -20.95 -13.24 6.11
N GLN A 241 -22.14 -13.74 6.35
CA GLN A 241 -22.65 -14.98 5.76
C GLN A 241 -24.15 -14.90 5.51
N GLN A 242 -24.69 -15.92 4.85
CA GLN A 242 -26.11 -16.01 4.54
C GLN A 242 -26.98 -15.80 5.80
N GLY A 243 -28.01 -14.97 5.65
CA GLY A 243 -28.91 -14.57 6.73
C GLY A 243 -28.50 -13.28 7.47
N ASN A 244 -27.28 -12.76 7.26
CA ASN A 244 -26.93 -11.42 7.74
C ASN A 244 -27.61 -10.32 6.92
N SER A 245 -27.79 -9.15 7.52
CA SER A 245 -28.37 -7.98 6.85
C SER A 245 -27.83 -6.66 7.41
N GLY A 246 -28.12 -5.55 6.73
CA GLY A 246 -27.79 -4.19 7.17
C GLY A 246 -26.57 -3.61 6.46
N PHE A 247 -26.07 -2.48 6.97
CA PHE A 247 -25.09 -1.65 6.25
C PHE A 247 -23.81 -2.39 5.86
N ARG A 248 -23.32 -3.33 6.69
CA ARG A 248 -22.12 -4.13 6.37
C ARG A 248 -22.34 -4.99 5.14
N VAL A 249 -23.53 -5.56 4.97
CA VAL A 249 -23.92 -6.33 3.79
C VAL A 249 -24.09 -5.41 2.58
N THR A 250 -24.73 -4.26 2.75
CA THR A 250 -24.86 -3.25 1.69
C THR A 250 -23.48 -2.81 1.19
N THR A 251 -22.54 -2.52 2.08
CA THR A 251 -21.15 -2.19 1.75
C THR A 251 -20.45 -3.34 1.01
N ALA A 252 -20.59 -4.58 1.49
CA ALA A 252 -20.02 -5.75 0.80
C ALA A 252 -20.57 -5.92 -0.62
N GLN A 253 -21.88 -5.74 -0.83
CA GLN A 253 -22.50 -5.85 -2.14
C GLN A 253 -22.00 -4.75 -3.10
N TYR A 254 -21.79 -3.52 -2.62
CA TYR A 254 -21.14 -2.47 -3.40
C TYR A 254 -19.70 -2.81 -3.79
N LEU A 255 -18.91 -3.37 -2.87
CA LEU A 255 -17.54 -3.79 -3.16
C LEU A 255 -17.49 -4.96 -4.16
N LEU A 256 -18.42 -5.92 -4.04
CA LEU A 256 -18.57 -7.00 -5.02
C LEU A 256 -18.92 -6.45 -6.41
N ARG A 257 -19.83 -5.46 -6.50
CA ARG A 257 -20.12 -4.75 -7.76
C ARG A 257 -18.92 -4.03 -8.34
N HIS A 258 -18.19 -3.28 -7.50
CA HIS A 258 -16.98 -2.57 -7.92
C HIS A 258 -15.98 -3.52 -8.59
N SER A 259 -15.88 -4.71 -8.06
CA SER A 259 -14.98 -5.74 -8.55
C SER A 259 -15.49 -6.48 -9.81
N GLY A 260 -16.56 -5.97 -10.45
CA GLY A 260 -17.11 -6.46 -11.71
C GLY A 260 -18.19 -7.54 -11.59
N ARG A 261 -18.59 -7.90 -10.36
CA ARG A 261 -19.61 -8.95 -10.14
C ARG A 261 -21.02 -8.36 -10.13
N ALA A 262 -21.98 -9.06 -10.74
CA ALA A 262 -23.39 -8.64 -10.68
C ALA A 262 -24.05 -9.12 -9.37
N VAL A 263 -24.41 -8.19 -8.50
CA VAL A 263 -25.16 -8.46 -7.26
C VAL A 263 -26.14 -7.34 -6.97
N THR A 264 -27.35 -7.70 -6.51
CA THR A 264 -28.33 -6.74 -6.00
C THR A 264 -27.81 -6.14 -4.70
N VAL A 265 -27.90 -4.81 -4.58
CA VAL A 265 -27.53 -4.09 -3.34
C VAL A 265 -28.81 -3.84 -2.53
N ASP A 266 -29.28 -4.85 -1.83
CA ASP A 266 -30.50 -4.82 -1.00
C ASP A 266 -30.20 -4.85 0.51
N GLY A 267 -28.92 -4.96 0.89
CA GLY A 267 -28.51 -5.10 2.28
C GLY A 267 -28.90 -6.43 2.92
N ALA A 268 -29.30 -7.43 2.15
CA ALA A 268 -29.62 -8.77 2.62
C ALA A 268 -28.63 -9.80 2.05
N PHE A 269 -27.97 -10.56 2.93
CA PHE A 269 -27.04 -11.61 2.51
C PHE A 269 -27.85 -12.88 2.20
N GLY A 270 -28.49 -12.89 1.04
CA GLY A 270 -29.25 -14.04 0.55
C GLY A 270 -28.38 -15.08 -0.18
N SER A 271 -29.03 -16.10 -0.74
CA SER A 271 -28.37 -17.10 -1.58
C SER A 271 -27.69 -16.49 -2.81
N GLY A 272 -28.28 -15.43 -3.38
CA GLY A 272 -27.68 -14.67 -4.49
C GLY A 272 -26.34 -14.02 -4.10
N THR A 273 -26.28 -13.33 -2.96
CA THR A 273 -25.02 -12.75 -2.46
C THR A 273 -24.00 -13.85 -2.15
N ARG A 274 -24.41 -14.95 -1.52
CA ARG A 274 -23.52 -16.10 -1.25
C ARG A 274 -22.89 -16.64 -2.54
N ALA A 275 -23.67 -16.85 -3.59
CA ALA A 275 -23.17 -17.34 -4.87
C ALA A 275 -22.15 -16.38 -5.51
N VAL A 276 -22.38 -15.07 -5.40
CA VAL A 276 -21.44 -14.05 -5.88
C VAL A 276 -20.16 -14.01 -5.04
N VAL A 277 -20.24 -14.25 -3.73
CA VAL A 277 -19.03 -14.34 -2.88
C VAL A 277 -18.20 -15.57 -3.27
N VAL A 278 -18.82 -16.72 -3.52
CA VAL A 278 -18.11 -17.91 -4.03
C VAL A 278 -17.41 -17.61 -5.36
N SER A 279 -18.09 -16.94 -6.31
CA SER A 279 -17.49 -16.58 -7.60
C SER A 279 -16.41 -15.50 -7.47
N PHE A 280 -16.51 -14.64 -6.45
CA PHE A 280 -15.44 -13.72 -6.08
C PHE A 280 -14.22 -14.48 -5.57
N GLN A 281 -14.39 -15.41 -4.62
CA GLN A 281 -13.30 -16.10 -3.92
C GLN A 281 -12.46 -17.02 -4.83
N GLN A 282 -13.08 -17.69 -5.80
CA GLN A 282 -12.40 -18.67 -6.67
C GLN A 282 -11.17 -18.12 -7.42
N PRO A 283 -11.27 -17.03 -8.22
CA PRO A 283 -10.11 -16.47 -8.91
C PRO A 283 -9.07 -15.87 -7.95
N GLU A 284 -9.48 -15.48 -6.74
CA GLU A 284 -8.61 -14.90 -5.70
C GLU A 284 -7.93 -15.98 -4.85
N GLY A 285 -7.99 -17.27 -5.27
CA GLY A 285 -7.29 -18.37 -4.58
C GLY A 285 -7.76 -18.62 -3.15
N LEU A 286 -8.93 -18.12 -2.78
CA LEU A 286 -9.52 -18.26 -1.45
C LEU A 286 -10.35 -19.54 -1.35
N THR A 287 -10.58 -20.01 -0.12
CA THR A 287 -11.64 -20.99 0.15
C THR A 287 -12.97 -20.41 -0.31
N ALA A 288 -13.59 -21.04 -1.31
CA ALA A 288 -14.83 -20.57 -1.92
C ALA A 288 -16.07 -21.02 -1.12
N ASP A 289 -16.14 -20.65 0.15
CA ASP A 289 -17.19 -21.04 1.10
C ASP A 289 -18.45 -20.15 1.05
N GLY A 290 -18.36 -19.00 0.39
CA GLY A 290 -19.43 -18.00 0.32
C GLY A 290 -19.56 -17.14 1.58
N VAL A 291 -18.54 -17.14 2.44
CA VAL A 291 -18.46 -16.34 3.67
C VAL A 291 -17.43 -15.23 3.48
N ILE A 292 -17.81 -13.99 3.79
CA ILE A 292 -16.86 -12.86 3.77
C ILE A 292 -16.22 -12.76 5.16
N GLY A 293 -15.10 -13.45 5.33
CA GLY A 293 -14.21 -13.33 6.49
C GLY A 293 -13.03 -12.40 6.23
N ARG A 294 -12.11 -12.28 7.20
CA ARG A 294 -10.88 -11.47 7.09
C ARG A 294 -10.14 -11.71 5.76
N ALA A 295 -9.96 -12.97 5.38
CA ALA A 295 -9.26 -13.31 4.14
C ALA A 295 -9.94 -12.73 2.91
N THR A 296 -11.29 -12.77 2.83
CA THR A 296 -12.03 -12.17 1.71
C THR A 296 -12.01 -10.65 1.74
N TRP A 297 -12.09 -10.03 2.94
CA TRP A 297 -11.97 -8.58 3.08
C TRP A 297 -10.60 -8.06 2.63
N GLU A 298 -9.53 -8.63 3.19
CA GLU A 298 -8.15 -8.21 2.93
C GLU A 298 -7.61 -8.75 1.59
N ALA A 299 -8.29 -9.70 0.95
CA ALA A 299 -7.97 -10.17 -0.39
C ALA A 299 -9.17 -10.28 -1.32
N PRO A 300 -9.33 -9.36 -2.27
CA PRO A 300 -9.09 -7.92 -2.21
C PRO A 300 -10.43 -7.16 -2.20
N LEU A 301 -11.39 -7.59 -1.38
CA LEU A 301 -12.74 -7.03 -1.45
C LEU A 301 -12.78 -5.58 -0.95
N ALA A 302 -12.13 -5.28 0.18
CA ALA A 302 -12.08 -3.93 0.76
C ALA A 302 -10.97 -3.08 0.10
N VAL A 303 -11.19 -2.69 -1.15
CA VAL A 303 -10.23 -1.89 -1.94
C VAL A 303 -9.97 -0.50 -1.34
N THR A 304 -8.75 0.00 -1.50
CA THR A 304 -8.39 1.36 -1.08
C THR A 304 -9.18 2.40 -1.87
N CYS A 305 -9.86 3.30 -1.16
CA CYS A 305 -10.57 4.43 -1.75
C CYS A 305 -9.94 5.76 -1.32
N SER A 306 -9.84 6.72 -2.22
CA SER A 306 -9.27 8.04 -1.96
C SER A 306 -9.93 9.15 -2.77
N GLN A 307 -9.52 10.39 -2.51
CA GLN A 307 -10.06 11.60 -3.14
C GLN A 307 -10.12 11.51 -4.67
N ASP A 308 -11.14 12.14 -5.25
CA ASP A 308 -11.40 12.27 -6.70
C ASP A 308 -11.74 10.96 -7.42
N GLN A 309 -11.87 9.85 -6.69
CA GLN A 309 -12.39 8.60 -7.23
C GLN A 309 -13.92 8.62 -7.33
N THR A 310 -14.46 7.99 -8.39
CA THR A 310 -15.89 7.70 -8.51
C THR A 310 -16.10 6.21 -8.76
N SER A 311 -16.73 5.49 -7.84
CA SER A 311 -16.91 4.03 -7.96
C SER A 311 -18.01 3.46 -7.05
N ASP A 312 -18.40 2.21 -7.28
CA ASP A 312 -19.25 1.47 -6.34
C ASP A 312 -18.54 1.25 -4.98
N ALA A 313 -17.20 1.14 -4.94
CA ALA A 313 -16.47 1.04 -3.67
C ALA A 313 -16.63 2.31 -2.82
N VAL A 314 -16.63 3.49 -3.45
CA VAL A 314 -16.92 4.76 -2.77
C VAL A 314 -18.35 4.81 -2.23
N ARG A 315 -19.34 4.22 -2.92
CA ARG A 315 -20.69 4.06 -2.35
C ARG A 315 -20.66 3.18 -1.09
N GLY A 316 -19.82 2.15 -1.07
CA GLY A 316 -19.55 1.34 0.12
C GLY A 316 -18.99 2.16 1.28
N VAL A 317 -18.04 3.07 1.01
CA VAL A 317 -17.44 3.99 2.01
C VAL A 317 -18.52 4.90 2.58
N GLN A 318 -19.26 5.58 1.70
CA GLN A 318 -20.31 6.53 2.10
C GLN A 318 -21.42 5.83 2.89
N THR A 319 -21.81 4.62 2.50
CA THR A 319 -22.78 3.78 3.23
C THR A 319 -22.29 3.49 4.65
N ALA A 320 -21.02 3.10 4.81
CA ALA A 320 -20.45 2.80 6.12
C ALA A 320 -20.33 4.07 6.99
N LEU A 321 -19.90 5.20 6.42
CA LEU A 321 -19.84 6.49 7.12
C LEU A 321 -21.21 6.95 7.63
N THR A 322 -22.24 6.86 6.79
CA THR A 322 -23.61 7.20 7.19
C THR A 322 -24.10 6.30 8.32
N ALA A 323 -23.77 5.01 8.29
CA ALA A 323 -24.08 4.10 9.40
C ALA A 323 -23.34 4.45 10.70
N GLN A 324 -22.17 5.07 10.61
CA GLN A 324 -21.40 5.60 11.74
C GLN A 324 -21.84 7.03 12.16
N GLY A 325 -22.91 7.56 11.56
CA GLY A 325 -23.50 8.86 11.94
C GLY A 325 -22.90 10.08 11.22
N TYR A 326 -22.02 9.88 10.22
CA TYR A 326 -21.48 10.97 9.42
C TYR A 326 -22.42 11.31 8.26
N ALA A 327 -22.78 12.58 8.11
CA ALA A 327 -23.65 13.03 7.03
C ALA A 327 -22.89 13.08 5.69
N VAL A 328 -23.08 12.07 4.85
CA VAL A 328 -22.55 12.02 3.48
C VAL A 328 -23.62 11.54 2.49
N THR A 329 -23.61 12.10 1.28
CA THR A 329 -24.44 11.60 0.18
C THR A 329 -23.82 10.31 -0.37
N VAL A 330 -24.62 9.27 -0.58
CA VAL A 330 -24.17 8.02 -1.22
C VAL A 330 -24.28 8.14 -2.74
N ASP A 331 -23.45 8.98 -3.35
CA ASP A 331 -23.42 9.22 -4.80
C ASP A 331 -22.33 8.43 -5.54
N GLY A 332 -21.38 7.86 -4.79
CA GLY A 332 -20.22 7.14 -5.31
C GLY A 332 -19.05 8.05 -5.69
N ALA A 333 -19.11 9.35 -5.40
CA ALA A 333 -18.02 10.30 -5.64
C ALA A 333 -17.26 10.62 -4.33
N PHE A 334 -15.95 10.42 -4.33
CA PHE A 334 -15.08 10.75 -3.20
C PHE A 334 -14.73 12.25 -3.23
N GLY A 335 -15.78 13.09 -3.16
CA GLY A 335 -15.67 14.54 -3.18
C GLY A 335 -15.39 15.16 -1.82
N PRO A 336 -15.41 16.50 -1.71
CA PRO A 336 -15.05 17.24 -0.49
C PRO A 336 -15.83 16.84 0.76
N GLY A 337 -17.11 16.48 0.62
CA GLY A 337 -17.94 15.99 1.72
C GLY A 337 -17.44 14.64 2.27
N THR A 338 -17.18 13.67 1.38
CA THR A 338 -16.59 12.37 1.74
C THR A 338 -15.20 12.54 2.36
N VAL A 339 -14.34 13.38 1.78
CA VAL A 339 -13.01 13.71 2.34
C VAL A 339 -13.12 14.22 3.78
N SER A 340 -14.02 15.17 4.04
CA SER A 340 -14.20 15.75 5.37
C SER A 340 -14.71 14.72 6.39
N ALA A 341 -15.66 13.87 5.98
CA ALA A 341 -16.21 12.81 6.80
C ALA A 341 -15.17 11.73 7.13
N VAL A 342 -14.40 11.28 6.15
CA VAL A 342 -13.33 10.27 6.35
C VAL A 342 -12.28 10.79 7.33
N LYS A 343 -11.79 12.03 7.16
CA LYS A 343 -10.80 12.62 8.10
C LYS A 343 -11.36 12.75 9.52
N SER A 344 -12.63 13.11 9.64
CA SER A 344 -13.30 13.22 10.94
C SER A 344 -13.44 11.85 11.61
N PHE A 345 -13.82 10.83 10.85
CA PHE A 345 -13.86 9.44 11.30
C PHE A 345 -12.47 8.94 11.73
N GLN A 346 -11.46 9.11 10.89
CA GLN A 346 -10.08 8.72 11.19
C GLN A 346 -9.58 9.37 12.48
N THR A 347 -9.78 10.67 12.64
CA THR A 347 -9.42 11.40 13.87
C THR A 347 -10.14 10.83 15.09
N ALA A 348 -11.46 10.59 15.00
CA ALA A 348 -12.25 10.06 16.12
C ALA A 348 -11.83 8.64 16.53
N HIS A 349 -11.24 7.88 15.61
CA HIS A 349 -10.79 6.52 15.84
C HIS A 349 -9.27 6.36 15.99
N ALA A 350 -8.54 7.48 16.19
CA ALA A 350 -7.08 7.50 16.33
C ALA A 350 -6.34 6.84 15.16
N LEU A 351 -6.83 7.07 13.94
CA LEU A 351 -6.18 6.75 12.68
C LEU A 351 -5.56 8.01 12.07
N ASP A 352 -4.62 7.84 11.13
CA ASP A 352 -4.07 8.96 10.35
C ASP A 352 -5.20 9.62 9.53
N ALA A 353 -5.39 10.93 9.69
CA ALA A 353 -6.47 11.69 9.05
C ALA A 353 -6.11 12.14 7.61
N ASP A 354 -5.79 11.16 6.76
CA ASP A 354 -5.27 11.35 5.40
C ASP A 354 -6.34 11.37 4.30
N ALA A 355 -7.62 11.10 4.63
CA ALA A 355 -8.71 10.88 3.66
C ALA A 355 -8.52 9.67 2.73
N VAL A 356 -7.71 8.69 3.12
CA VAL A 356 -7.57 7.41 2.44
C VAL A 356 -8.28 6.32 3.24
N VAL A 357 -9.25 5.67 2.60
CA VAL A 357 -9.95 4.52 3.18
C VAL A 357 -9.23 3.25 2.75
N GLY A 358 -8.14 2.94 3.46
CA GLY A 358 -7.43 1.66 3.38
C GLY A 358 -7.95 0.63 4.39
N SER A 359 -7.25 -0.50 4.51
CA SER A 359 -7.64 -1.65 5.36
C SER A 359 -7.92 -1.26 6.83
N ASN A 360 -7.14 -0.35 7.40
CA ASN A 360 -7.34 0.14 8.77
C ASN A 360 -8.67 0.88 8.92
N THR A 361 -8.92 1.87 8.05
CA THR A 361 -10.17 2.64 8.04
C THR A 361 -11.37 1.74 7.77
N TRP A 362 -11.28 0.82 6.81
CA TRP A 362 -12.33 -0.15 6.51
C TRP A 362 -12.69 -1.04 7.70
N SER A 363 -11.69 -1.66 8.33
CA SER A 363 -11.91 -2.55 9.48
C SER A 363 -12.60 -1.83 10.64
N ARG A 364 -12.36 -0.52 10.79
CA ARG A 364 -13.00 0.30 11.82
C ARG A 364 -14.40 0.78 11.44
N LEU A 365 -14.61 1.15 10.18
CA LEU A 365 -15.94 1.51 9.63
C LEU A 365 -16.93 0.34 9.74
N LEU A 366 -16.41 -0.88 9.58
CA LEU A 366 -17.17 -2.11 9.59
C LEU A 366 -17.15 -2.86 10.93
N ALA A 367 -16.47 -2.33 11.94
CA ALA A 367 -16.43 -2.91 13.29
C ALA A 367 -17.84 -2.98 13.89
#